data_AF-A0A8B7RSM0-F1
#
_entry.id   AF-A0A8B7RSM0-F1
#
_cell.length_a   1.000
_cell.length_b   1.000
_cell.length_c   1.000
_cell.angle_alpha   90.00
_cell.angle_beta   90.00
_cell.angle_gamma   90.00
#
_symmetry.space_group_name_H-M   'P 1'
#
loop_
_entity.id
_entity.type
_entity.pdbx_description
1 polymer ?
#
loop_
_entity_poly.entity_id
_entity_poly.type
_entity_poly.pdbx_seq_one_letter_code
_entity_poly.pdbx_strand_id
1 'polypeptide(L)'
;MLDMVLSELAARLNCAEYKNWVKAGHCLLLLRGCLQGFVGREVLAFHRGLLAAAPGLGPRATCRSGSRCSPRARQFQPQCQVCAEWKQEILKHHTNRNGDIHWGNCRPGLWPVDAWEVAKVIKCRNEIMHSSEMKVSSVWLRDFQRKIQNFLNEFKSIPEIVAVYSRIEQLLTSDWAVYIPEEDQRDGCEFEAGVYLSVSQVNEIEMELLKEKLQEIYLQAKEQEVLPEEISNQLEVVKEFLRKNEDLRTGLTEDMQKLDSLHLQHQKLESKEPGAQRPEGKV
;
A
#
# COMPACT_ATOMS: atom_id res chain seq x y z
N MET A 1 -3.64 -24.54 -22.16
CA MET A 1 -3.43 -23.80 -20.89
C MET A 1 -2.71 -22.49 -21.16
N LEU A 2 -1.56 -22.51 -21.86
CA LEU A 2 -0.87 -21.29 -22.30
C LEU A 2 -1.77 -20.35 -23.15
N ASP A 3 -2.49 -20.88 -24.15
CA ASP A 3 -3.35 -20.05 -25.02
C ASP A 3 -4.47 -19.31 -24.27
N MET A 4 -5.02 -19.94 -23.23
CA MET A 4 -6.06 -19.34 -22.39
C MET A 4 -5.49 -18.19 -21.55
N VAL A 5 -4.29 -18.37 -20.98
CA VAL A 5 -3.58 -17.33 -20.23
C VAL A 5 -3.21 -16.14 -21.13
N LEU A 6 -2.73 -16.42 -22.35
CA LEU A 6 -2.41 -15.38 -23.33
C LEU A 6 -3.66 -14.60 -23.77
N SER A 7 -4.80 -15.29 -23.94
CA SER A 7 -6.08 -14.65 -24.27
C SER A 7 -6.60 -13.75 -23.13
N GLU A 8 -6.52 -14.21 -21.88
CA GLU A 8 -6.93 -13.42 -20.71
C GLU A 8 -6.06 -12.16 -20.56
N LEU A 9 -4.75 -12.32 -20.65
CA LEU A 9 -3.80 -11.19 -20.60
C LEU A 9 -4.03 -10.20 -21.75
N ALA A 10 -4.22 -10.68 -22.98
CA ALA A 10 -4.51 -9.83 -24.13
C ALA A 10 -5.82 -9.04 -23.94
N ALA A 11 -6.86 -9.66 -23.39
CA ALA A 11 -8.12 -8.99 -23.08
C ALA A 11 -7.92 -7.86 -22.05
N ARG A 12 -7.17 -8.11 -20.96
CA ARG A 12 -6.84 -7.10 -19.95
C ARG A 12 -6.05 -5.94 -20.56
N LEU A 13 -5.01 -6.24 -21.33
CA LEU A 13 -4.14 -5.24 -21.93
C LEU A 13 -4.77 -4.53 -23.13
N ASN A 14 -5.91 -4.97 -23.65
CA ASN A 14 -6.71 -4.18 -24.59
C ASN A 14 -7.51 -3.07 -23.88
N CYS A 15 -7.69 -3.15 -22.55
CA CYS A 15 -8.26 -2.06 -21.77
C CYS A 15 -7.19 -0.98 -21.48
N ALA A 16 -7.38 0.22 -22.02
CA ALA A 16 -6.46 1.34 -21.81
C ALA A 16 -6.32 1.72 -20.32
N GLU A 17 -7.43 1.73 -19.58
CA GLU A 17 -7.42 2.13 -18.17
C GLU A 17 -6.72 1.10 -17.28
N TYR A 18 -6.84 -0.19 -17.61
CA TYR A 18 -6.12 -1.26 -16.93
C TYR A 18 -4.62 -1.16 -17.19
N LYS A 19 -4.22 -0.98 -18.47
CA LYS A 19 -2.82 -0.71 -18.82
C LYS A 19 -2.25 0.46 -18.04
N ASN A 20 -2.99 1.56 -17.93
CA ASN A 20 -2.54 2.72 -17.17
C ASN A 20 -2.33 2.39 -15.69
N TRP A 21 -3.19 1.54 -15.11
CA TRP A 21 -3.07 1.12 -13.72
C TRP A 21 -1.80 0.28 -13.51
N VAL A 22 -1.52 -0.68 -14.40
CA VAL A 22 -0.29 -1.49 -14.36
C VAL A 22 0.95 -0.61 -14.56
N LYS A 23 0.92 0.36 -15.50
CA LYS A 23 2.02 1.33 -15.71
C LYS A 23 2.34 2.12 -14.46
N ALA A 24 1.32 2.72 -13.86
CA ALA A 24 1.48 3.57 -12.69
C ALA A 24 1.91 2.74 -11.47
N GLY A 25 1.36 1.54 -11.30
CA GLY A 25 1.76 0.59 -10.27
C GLY A 25 3.22 0.18 -10.41
N HIS A 26 3.66 -0.23 -11.60
CA HIS A 26 5.05 -0.62 -11.85
C HIS A 26 6.02 0.54 -11.58
N CYS A 27 5.65 1.78 -11.97
CA CYS A 27 6.41 2.96 -11.61
C CYS A 27 6.61 3.08 -10.08
N LEU A 28 5.55 2.87 -9.30
CA LEU A 28 5.64 2.89 -7.84
C LEU A 28 6.48 1.74 -7.28
N LEU A 29 6.41 0.55 -7.86
CA LEU A 29 7.24 -0.60 -7.45
C LEU A 29 8.74 -0.31 -7.67
N LEU A 30 9.10 0.29 -8.81
CA LEU A 30 10.47 0.71 -9.09
C LEU A 30 10.95 1.79 -8.11
N LEU A 31 10.11 2.81 -7.86
CA LEU A 31 10.40 3.86 -6.90
C LEU A 31 10.59 3.30 -5.49
N ARG A 32 9.72 2.38 -5.05
CA ARG A 32 9.85 1.71 -3.76
C ARG A 32 11.18 0.99 -3.65
N GLY A 33 11.54 0.21 -4.66
CA GLY A 33 12.78 -0.56 -4.68
C GLY A 33 14.03 0.33 -4.53
N CYS A 34 14.10 1.44 -5.26
CA CYS A 34 15.26 2.33 -5.18
C CYS A 34 15.28 3.17 -3.90
N LEU A 35 14.13 3.60 -3.40
CA LEU A 35 14.02 4.45 -2.22
C LEU A 35 14.13 3.70 -0.91
N GLN A 36 13.87 2.39 -0.88
CA GLN A 36 13.79 1.62 0.37
C GLN A 36 15.04 1.78 1.23
N GLY A 37 16.23 1.73 0.62
CA GLY A 37 17.49 1.91 1.33
C GLY A 37 17.66 3.33 1.87
N PHE A 38 17.35 4.34 1.05
CA PHE A 38 17.41 5.75 1.45
C PHE A 38 16.43 6.05 2.59
N VAL A 39 15.15 5.73 2.41
CA VAL A 39 14.10 5.95 3.41
C VAL A 39 14.43 5.24 4.71
N GLY A 40 14.93 4.00 4.65
CA GLY A 40 15.36 3.26 5.85
C GLY A 40 16.46 4.00 6.62
N ARG A 41 17.45 4.56 5.93
CA ARG A 41 18.52 5.35 6.57
C ARG A 41 17.99 6.65 7.18
N GLU A 42 17.16 7.38 6.44
CA GLU A 42 16.57 8.65 6.91
C GLU A 42 15.67 8.43 8.14
N VAL A 43 14.81 7.41 8.12
CA VAL A 43 13.93 7.05 9.26
C VAL A 43 14.76 6.69 10.49
N LEU A 44 15.83 5.92 10.32
CA LEU A 44 16.75 5.58 11.42
C LEU A 44 17.52 6.80 11.94
N ALA A 45 18.02 7.65 11.05
CA ALA A 45 18.74 8.86 11.42
C ALA A 45 17.84 9.83 12.19
N PHE A 46 16.62 10.03 11.71
CA PHE A 46 15.58 10.82 12.38
C PHE A 46 15.29 10.27 13.78
N HIS A 47 15.03 8.97 13.91
CA HIS A 47 14.77 8.33 15.20
C HIS A 47 15.92 8.49 16.20
N ARG A 48 17.17 8.31 15.75
CA ARG A 48 18.35 8.57 16.58
C ARG A 48 18.43 10.04 17.01
N GLY A 49 18.11 10.97 16.11
CA GLY A 49 18.03 12.40 16.41
C GLY A 49 17.01 12.71 17.51
N LEU A 50 15.81 12.11 17.44
CA LEU A 50 14.79 12.26 18.49
C LEU A 50 15.30 11.76 19.84
N LEU A 51 15.92 10.58 19.88
CA LEU A 51 16.45 10.00 21.12
C LEU A 51 17.61 10.80 21.70
N ALA A 52 18.45 11.41 20.86
CA ALA A 52 19.53 12.28 21.30
C ALA A 52 18.98 13.59 21.91
N ALA A 53 17.92 14.16 21.32
CA ALA A 53 17.27 15.38 21.81
C ALA A 53 16.44 15.14 23.08
N ALA A 54 15.90 13.93 23.27
CA ALA A 54 15.09 13.56 24.42
C ALA A 54 15.58 12.23 25.05
N PRO A 55 16.69 12.26 25.84
CA PRO A 55 17.26 11.05 26.44
C PRO A 55 16.29 10.27 27.34
N GLY A 56 15.29 10.95 27.91
CA GLY A 56 14.21 10.36 28.71
C GLY A 56 13.27 9.43 27.93
N LEU A 57 13.31 9.45 26.60
CA LEU A 57 12.51 8.62 25.69
C LEU A 57 13.26 7.38 25.17
N GLY A 58 14.51 7.17 25.59
CA GLY A 58 15.35 6.07 25.12
C GLY A 58 14.82 4.66 25.44
N PRO A 59 15.52 3.59 25.02
CA PRO A 59 15.05 2.20 25.13
C PRO A 59 14.65 1.72 26.53
N ARG A 60 15.13 2.40 27.58
CA ARG A 60 14.77 2.12 28.98
C ARG A 60 13.45 2.77 29.41
N ALA A 61 12.92 3.68 28.61
CA ALA A 61 11.64 4.34 28.83
C ALA A 61 10.52 3.40 28.40
N THR A 62 9.87 2.77 29.37
CA THR A 62 8.82 1.78 29.09
C THR A 62 7.45 2.37 29.41
N CYS A 63 6.49 2.17 28.51
CA CYS A 63 5.08 2.36 28.82
C CYS A 63 4.64 1.33 29.86
N ARG A 64 4.42 1.77 31.10
CA ARG A 64 3.94 0.90 32.20
C ARG A 64 2.43 0.67 32.18
N SER A 65 1.72 1.45 31.37
CA SER A 65 0.25 1.46 31.35
C SER A 65 -0.36 0.45 30.37
N GLY A 66 0.45 -0.23 29.56
CA GLY A 66 0.03 -1.31 28.66
C GLY A 66 -1.17 -0.89 27.79
N SER A 67 -2.28 -1.62 27.93
CA SER A 67 -3.53 -1.38 27.19
C SER A 67 -4.11 0.02 27.36
N ARG A 68 -3.84 0.70 28.49
CA ARG A 68 -4.30 2.08 28.76
C ARG A 68 -3.58 3.16 27.95
N CYS A 69 -2.56 2.79 27.18
CA CYS A 69 -1.89 3.66 26.20
C CYS A 69 -2.00 3.08 24.79
N SER A 70 -3.10 2.40 24.48
CA SER A 70 -3.38 1.93 23.12
C SER A 70 -4.08 3.05 22.33
N PRO A 71 -3.53 3.46 21.19
CA PRO A 71 -4.24 4.37 20.29
C PRO A 71 -5.47 3.72 19.66
N ARG A 72 -6.45 4.54 19.25
CA ARG A 72 -7.64 4.11 18.51
C ARG A 72 -7.82 5.00 17.29
N ALA A 73 -7.60 4.44 16.10
CA ALA A 73 -7.70 5.16 14.83
C ALA A 73 -6.97 6.52 14.87
N ARG A 74 -7.71 7.63 14.97
CA ARG A 74 -7.16 9.00 15.02
C ARG A 74 -6.95 9.55 16.42
N GLN A 75 -7.37 8.83 17.46
CA GLN A 75 -7.35 9.30 18.83
C GLN A 75 -6.25 8.60 19.63
N PHE A 76 -5.48 9.39 20.35
CA PHE A 76 -4.52 8.88 21.31
C PHE A 76 -4.45 9.77 22.55
N GLN A 77 -4.95 9.24 23.67
CA GLN A 77 -4.91 9.90 24.99
C GLN A 77 -4.03 9.08 25.93
N PRO A 78 -2.71 9.33 25.94
CA PRO A 78 -1.78 8.58 26.77
C PRO A 78 -2.04 8.84 28.26
N GLN A 79 -2.09 7.76 29.04
CA GLN A 79 -2.25 7.78 30.50
C GLN A 79 -0.92 7.62 31.24
N CYS A 80 0.20 7.61 30.52
CA CYS A 80 1.53 7.58 31.13
C CYS A 80 2.43 8.69 30.55
N GLN A 81 3.36 9.15 31.38
CA GLN A 81 4.26 10.25 31.06
C GLN A 81 5.11 9.96 29.80
N VAL A 82 5.68 8.76 29.70
CA VAL A 82 6.51 8.35 28.55
C VAL A 82 5.75 8.47 27.23
N CYS A 83 4.52 7.96 27.17
CA CYS A 83 3.71 8.05 25.96
C CYS A 83 3.22 9.48 25.67
N ALA A 84 2.99 10.30 26.69
CA ALA A 84 2.63 11.70 26.53
C ALA A 84 3.79 12.51 25.93
N GLU A 85 5.01 12.29 26.43
CA GLU A 85 6.22 12.93 25.90
C GLU A 85 6.54 12.47 24.48
N TRP A 86 6.44 11.17 24.18
CA TRP A 86 6.56 10.68 22.80
C TRP A 86 5.54 11.32 21.86
N LYS A 87 4.27 11.40 22.26
CA LYS A 87 3.23 12.06 21.47
C LYS A 87 3.59 13.52 21.18
N GLN A 88 4.05 14.25 22.19
CA GLN A 88 4.49 15.64 22.03
C GLN A 88 5.67 15.76 21.06
N GLU A 89 6.68 14.90 21.22
CA GLU A 89 7.88 14.94 20.37
C GLU A 89 7.54 14.64 18.91
N ILE A 90 6.76 13.59 18.65
CA ILE A 90 6.26 13.27 17.30
C ILE A 90 5.51 14.45 16.68
N LEU A 91 4.63 15.11 17.45
CA LEU A 91 3.84 16.25 16.99
C LEU A 91 4.69 17.48 16.63
N LYS A 92 5.86 17.67 17.27
CA LYS A 92 6.76 18.79 16.93
C LYS A 92 7.26 18.70 15.50
N HIS A 93 7.52 17.48 15.03
CA HIS A 93 8.09 17.19 13.71
C HIS A 93 7.03 16.88 12.64
N HIS A 94 5.76 16.81 13.01
CA HIS A 94 4.68 16.60 12.05
C HIS A 94 4.40 17.89 11.27
N THR A 95 4.53 17.85 9.94
CA THR A 95 4.34 19.02 9.05
C THR A 95 2.89 19.50 9.00
N ASN A 96 1.92 18.60 9.24
CA ASN A 96 0.51 18.93 9.37
C ASN A 96 0.03 18.76 10.82
N ARG A 97 0.40 19.70 11.71
CA ARG A 97 0.08 19.61 13.15
C ARG A 97 -1.42 19.57 13.47
N ASN A 98 -2.25 20.08 12.56
CA ASN A 98 -3.71 20.10 12.65
C ASN A 98 -4.37 19.03 11.77
N GLY A 99 -3.58 18.17 11.12
CA GLY A 99 -4.05 17.11 10.25
C GLY A 99 -4.48 15.87 11.03
N ASP A 100 -5.19 14.98 10.34
CA ASP A 100 -5.57 13.69 10.88
C ASP A 100 -4.35 12.78 11.08
N ILE A 101 -3.92 12.61 12.33
CA ILE A 101 -2.84 11.66 12.67
C ILE A 101 -3.45 10.31 13.03
N HIS A 102 -3.05 9.28 12.30
CA HIS A 102 -3.56 7.92 12.46
C HIS A 102 -2.76 7.13 13.51
N TRP A 103 -2.89 7.53 14.78
CA TRP A 103 -2.19 6.89 15.89
C TRP A 103 -2.44 5.38 16.03
N GLY A 104 -3.60 4.90 15.57
CA GLY A 104 -3.98 3.48 15.57
C GLY A 104 -3.00 2.56 14.84
N ASN A 105 -2.17 3.13 13.96
CA ASN A 105 -1.20 2.37 13.17
C ASN A 105 0.08 2.07 13.96
N CYS A 106 0.22 2.68 15.14
CA CYS A 106 1.43 2.66 15.92
C CYS A 106 1.25 1.87 17.21
N ARG A 107 2.35 1.31 17.70
CA ARG A 107 2.45 0.70 19.04
C ARG A 107 3.34 1.57 19.90
N PRO A 108 2.77 2.40 20.80
CA PRO A 108 3.56 3.35 21.60
C PRO A 108 4.68 2.71 22.43
N GLY A 109 4.54 1.44 22.83
CA GLY A 109 5.59 0.70 23.53
C GLY A 109 6.84 0.39 22.69
N LEU A 110 6.75 0.51 21.37
CA LEU A 110 7.86 0.23 20.45
C LEU A 110 8.58 1.50 19.98
N TRP A 111 8.01 2.70 20.16
CA TRP A 111 8.66 3.96 19.76
C TRP A 111 10.11 4.13 20.26
N PRO A 112 10.50 3.69 21.48
CA PRO A 112 11.89 3.78 21.93
C PRO A 112 12.90 2.93 21.15
N VAL A 113 12.45 1.87 20.49
CA VAL A 113 13.32 0.83 19.91
C VAL A 113 13.10 0.58 18.43
N ASP A 114 11.97 1.01 17.89
CA ASP A 114 11.59 0.81 16.50
C ASP A 114 11.29 2.15 15.83
N ALA A 115 12.19 2.56 14.93
CA ALA A 115 12.07 3.80 14.17
C ALA A 115 10.85 3.81 13.25
N TRP A 116 10.42 2.65 12.73
CA TRP A 116 9.26 2.57 11.86
C TRP A 116 7.96 2.81 12.61
N GLU A 117 7.87 2.46 13.89
CA GLU A 117 6.70 2.74 14.71
C GLU A 117 6.49 4.24 14.93
N VAL A 118 7.57 5.03 14.88
CA VAL A 118 7.48 6.49 14.87
C VAL A 118 7.05 7.00 13.50
N ALA A 119 7.57 6.44 12.41
CA ALA A 119 7.21 6.85 11.05
C ALA A 119 5.76 6.52 10.66
N LYS A 120 5.15 5.46 11.24
CA LYS A 120 3.77 5.03 10.96
C LYS A 120 2.68 6.08 11.25
N VAL A 121 2.99 7.11 12.05
CA VAL A 121 2.07 8.24 12.28
C VAL A 121 1.90 9.11 11.03
N ILE A 122 2.87 9.08 10.12
CA ILE A 122 2.86 9.81 8.85
C ILE A 122 2.11 8.94 7.85
N LYS A 123 0.82 9.23 7.67
CA LYS A 123 0.02 8.54 6.67
C LYS A 123 0.29 9.11 5.29
N CYS A 124 0.86 8.30 4.41
CA CYS A 124 0.83 8.54 2.97
C CYS A 124 -0.23 7.62 2.37
N ARG A 125 -1.27 8.19 1.74
CA ARG A 125 -2.34 7.42 1.08
C ARG A 125 -1.96 7.19 -0.38
N ASN A 126 -1.99 5.93 -0.82
CA ASN A 126 -1.69 5.59 -2.22
C ASN A 126 -2.99 5.57 -3.05
N GLU A 127 -3.21 6.59 -3.88
CA GLU A 127 -4.42 6.72 -4.70
C GLU A 127 -4.62 5.54 -5.69
N ILE A 128 -3.54 4.94 -6.20
CA ILE A 128 -3.62 3.82 -7.17
C ILE A 128 -4.27 2.59 -6.54
N MET A 129 -3.94 2.31 -5.28
CA MET A 129 -4.43 1.13 -4.58
C MET A 129 -5.91 1.25 -4.20
N HIS A 130 -6.43 2.48 -4.17
CA HIS A 130 -7.86 2.77 -4.01
C HIS A 130 -8.64 2.77 -5.32
N SER A 131 -8.00 2.58 -6.48
CA SER A 131 -8.75 2.31 -7.71
C SER A 131 -9.52 1.00 -7.53
N SER A 132 -10.85 1.08 -7.38
CA SER A 132 -11.70 -0.07 -7.09
C SER A 132 -11.63 -1.13 -8.19
N GLU A 133 -11.48 -0.72 -9.45
CA GLU A 133 -11.52 -1.61 -10.62
C GLU A 133 -10.15 -1.95 -11.22
N MET A 134 -9.04 -1.61 -10.56
CA MET A 134 -7.68 -1.77 -11.12
C MET A 134 -7.55 -1.03 -12.47
N LYS A 135 -8.19 0.14 -12.56
CA LYS A 135 -8.27 0.99 -13.75
C LYS A 135 -8.03 2.44 -13.37
N VAL A 136 -7.29 3.16 -14.19
CA VAL A 136 -7.13 4.61 -14.06
C VAL A 136 -7.21 5.29 -15.42
N SER A 137 -7.82 6.47 -15.45
CA SER A 137 -8.01 7.21 -16.71
C SER A 137 -6.67 7.74 -17.24
N SER A 138 -6.59 7.99 -18.54
CA SER A 138 -5.40 8.59 -19.15
C SER A 138 -5.14 10.01 -18.67
N VAL A 139 -6.18 10.74 -18.27
CA VAL A 139 -6.04 12.07 -17.64
C VAL A 139 -5.31 11.93 -16.32
N TRP A 140 -5.74 11.00 -15.47
CA TRP A 140 -5.12 10.72 -14.19
C TRP A 140 -3.66 10.27 -14.36
N LEU A 141 -3.36 9.40 -15.34
CA LEU A 141 -1.99 8.94 -15.60
C LEU A 141 -1.05 10.09 -15.98
N ARG A 142 -1.51 11.07 -16.75
CA ARG A 142 -0.69 12.26 -17.10
C ARG A 142 -0.39 13.11 -15.87
N ASP A 143 -1.36 13.30 -14.99
CA ASP A 143 -1.15 14.04 -13.75
C ASP A 143 -0.20 13.29 -12.81
N PHE A 144 -0.35 11.96 -12.72
CA PHE A 144 0.59 11.08 -12.01
C PHE A 144 2.00 11.21 -12.57
N GLN A 145 2.19 11.13 -13.89
CA GLN A 145 3.50 11.28 -14.52
C GLN A 145 4.15 12.61 -14.16
N ARG A 146 3.40 13.73 -14.17
CA ARG A 146 3.91 15.03 -13.75
C ARG A 146 4.35 15.04 -12.29
N LYS A 147 3.57 14.44 -11.39
CA LYS A 147 3.92 14.31 -9.97
C LYS A 147 5.21 13.50 -9.79
N ILE A 148 5.35 12.38 -10.50
CA ILE A 148 6.56 11.54 -10.46
C ILE A 148 7.77 12.30 -11.01
N GLN A 149 7.64 13.01 -12.13
CA GLN A 149 8.74 13.81 -12.68
C GLN A 149 9.19 14.90 -11.70
N ASN A 150 8.27 15.60 -11.05
CA ASN A 150 8.62 16.58 -10.03
C ASN A 150 9.34 15.93 -8.84
N PHE A 151 8.85 14.79 -8.36
CA PHE A 151 9.48 14.02 -7.31
C PHE A 151 10.91 13.60 -7.70
N LEU A 152 11.09 12.98 -8.86
CA LEU A 152 12.41 12.53 -9.32
C LEU A 152 13.39 13.71 -9.47
N ASN A 153 12.91 14.88 -9.90
CA ASN A 153 13.71 16.09 -10.01
C ASN A 153 14.13 16.66 -8.64
N GLU A 154 13.27 16.59 -7.64
CA GLU A 154 13.56 17.02 -6.27
C GLU A 154 14.68 16.17 -5.65
N PHE A 155 14.66 14.87 -5.92
CA PHE A 155 15.63 13.93 -5.38
C PHE A 155 16.75 13.53 -6.35
N LYS A 156 17.03 14.36 -7.37
CA LYS A 156 18.11 14.12 -8.36
C LYS A 156 19.53 14.03 -7.77
N SER A 157 19.71 14.44 -6.51
CA SER A 157 20.97 14.30 -5.78
C SER A 157 21.17 12.91 -5.16
N ILE A 158 20.13 12.07 -5.14
CA ILE A 158 20.18 10.72 -4.56
C ILE A 158 20.62 9.72 -5.64
N PRO A 159 21.78 9.05 -5.46
CA PRO A 159 22.31 8.11 -6.46
C PRO A 159 21.33 6.98 -6.82
N GLU A 160 20.62 6.44 -5.84
CA GLU A 160 19.65 5.35 -6.03
C GLU A 160 18.50 5.76 -6.98
N ILE A 161 18.09 7.03 -6.96
CA ILE A 161 17.03 7.54 -7.82
C ILE A 161 17.56 7.83 -9.22
N VAL A 162 18.75 8.43 -9.32
CA VAL A 162 19.42 8.69 -10.60
C VAL A 162 19.58 7.39 -11.39
N ALA A 163 19.90 6.28 -10.72
CA ALA A 163 20.07 4.97 -11.34
C ALA A 163 18.80 4.42 -12.02
N VAL A 164 17.60 4.84 -11.58
CA VAL A 164 16.31 4.36 -12.13
C VAL A 164 15.54 5.42 -12.90
N TYR A 165 16.02 6.68 -12.91
CA TYR A 165 15.34 7.83 -13.50
C TYR A 165 14.95 7.58 -14.96
N SER A 166 15.92 7.19 -15.80
CA SER A 166 15.68 6.95 -17.23
C SER A 166 14.71 5.80 -17.47
N ARG A 167 14.80 4.73 -16.65
CA ARG A 167 13.90 3.58 -16.73
C ARG A 167 12.46 3.97 -16.40
N ILE A 168 12.25 4.81 -15.38
CA ILE A 168 10.92 5.29 -15.00
C ILE A 168 10.35 6.24 -16.06
N GLU A 169 11.16 7.15 -16.60
CA GLU A 169 10.71 8.01 -17.70
C GLU A 169 10.29 7.18 -18.92
N GLN A 170 11.13 6.24 -19.35
CA GLN A 170 10.81 5.33 -20.42
C GLN A 170 9.52 4.56 -20.13
N LEU A 171 9.33 4.07 -18.91
CA LEU A 171 8.13 3.33 -18.51
C LEU A 171 6.85 4.15 -18.69
N LEU A 172 6.88 5.42 -18.29
CA LEU A 172 5.73 6.31 -18.30
C LEU A 172 5.44 6.88 -19.69
N THR A 173 6.46 7.01 -20.55
CA THR A 173 6.29 7.50 -21.92
C THR A 173 6.06 6.39 -22.94
N SER A 174 6.32 5.12 -22.60
CA SER A 174 6.13 3.99 -23.50
C SER A 174 4.66 3.64 -23.67
N ASP A 175 4.27 3.20 -24.87
CA ASP A 175 2.90 2.74 -25.15
C ASP A 175 2.57 1.39 -24.52
N TRP A 176 3.56 0.64 -24.02
CA TRP A 176 3.42 -0.73 -23.48
C TRP A 176 2.69 -1.66 -24.46
N ALA A 177 3.13 -1.67 -25.71
CA ALA A 177 2.80 -2.77 -26.59
C ALA A 177 3.44 -4.04 -26.01
N VAL A 178 2.66 -5.11 -25.82
CA VAL A 178 3.20 -6.40 -25.41
C VAL A 178 3.61 -7.18 -26.64
N TYR A 179 4.84 -7.67 -26.62
CA TYR A 179 5.32 -8.57 -27.66
C TYR A 179 4.75 -9.96 -27.40
N ILE A 180 3.86 -10.42 -28.29
CA ILE A 180 3.40 -11.81 -28.34
C ILE A 180 4.21 -12.46 -29.47
N PRO A 181 5.16 -13.37 -29.17
CA PRO A 181 5.88 -14.08 -30.22
C PRO A 181 4.88 -14.90 -31.03
N GLU A 182 4.77 -14.65 -32.35
CA GLU A 182 4.17 -15.62 -33.26
C GLU A 182 5.13 -16.82 -33.39
N GLU A 183 4.59 -18.05 -33.47
CA GLU A 183 5.36 -19.31 -33.43
C GLU A 183 6.42 -19.46 -34.54
N ASP A 184 6.45 -18.59 -35.55
CA ASP A 184 7.43 -18.59 -36.64
C ASP A 184 8.22 -17.26 -36.71
N GLN A 185 9.18 -17.06 -35.80
CA GLN A 185 10.18 -16.00 -35.99
C GLN A 185 11.17 -16.43 -37.08
N ARG A 186 11.05 -15.81 -38.27
CA ARG A 186 12.13 -15.80 -39.27
C ARG A 186 13.31 -15.02 -38.70
N ASP A 187 14.47 -15.67 -38.66
CA ASP A 187 15.77 -15.08 -38.33
C ASP A 187 15.99 -13.81 -39.19
N GLY A 188 16.12 -12.64 -38.55
CA GLY A 188 16.69 -11.46 -39.21
C GLY A 188 15.92 -10.12 -39.22
N CYS A 189 14.99 -9.85 -38.30
CA CYS A 189 14.47 -8.48 -38.12
C CYS A 189 14.81 -7.94 -36.73
N GLU A 190 15.83 -7.07 -36.65
CA GLU A 190 16.02 -6.17 -35.51
C GLU A 190 14.83 -5.19 -35.46
N PHE A 191 13.85 -5.48 -34.62
CA PHE A 191 12.75 -4.57 -34.34
C PHE A 191 13.28 -3.37 -33.54
N GLU A 192 12.90 -2.15 -33.94
CA GLU A 192 13.23 -0.91 -33.22
C GLU A 192 12.97 -1.09 -31.71
N ALA A 193 13.94 -0.70 -30.89
CA ALA A 193 14.01 -0.93 -29.45
C ALA A 193 12.93 -0.17 -28.66
N GLY A 194 11.67 -0.51 -28.85
CA GLY A 194 10.63 -0.31 -27.86
C GLY A 194 10.91 -1.21 -26.65
N VAL A 195 10.64 -0.72 -25.44
CA VAL A 195 10.71 -1.55 -24.23
C VAL A 195 9.51 -2.49 -24.23
N TYR A 196 9.61 -3.60 -24.97
CA TYR A 196 8.62 -4.66 -24.95
C TYR A 196 8.78 -5.47 -23.66
N LEU A 197 7.75 -5.49 -22.82
CA LEU A 197 7.70 -6.41 -21.68
C LEU A 197 7.22 -7.77 -22.18
N SER A 198 7.89 -8.82 -21.71
CA SER A 198 7.43 -10.19 -21.92
C SER A 198 6.15 -10.46 -21.11
N VAL A 199 5.39 -11.46 -21.54
CA VAL A 199 4.17 -11.94 -20.86
C VAL A 199 4.44 -12.26 -19.38
N SER A 200 5.56 -12.93 -19.07
CA SER A 200 5.92 -13.26 -17.70
C SER A 200 6.20 -12.02 -16.85
N GLN A 201 6.91 -11.02 -17.40
CA GLN A 201 7.18 -9.77 -16.68
C GLN A 201 5.89 -9.01 -16.37
N VAL A 202 4.94 -8.96 -17.30
CA VAL A 202 3.65 -8.32 -17.04
C VAL A 202 2.88 -9.06 -15.95
N ASN A 203 2.83 -10.40 -16.00
CA ASN A 203 2.17 -11.21 -14.98
C ASN A 203 2.81 -11.03 -13.59
N GLU A 204 4.14 -10.98 -13.50
CA GLU A 204 4.87 -10.69 -12.25
C GLU A 204 4.48 -9.33 -11.66
N ILE A 205 4.41 -8.29 -12.51
CA ILE A 205 3.98 -6.95 -12.10
C ILE A 205 2.53 -6.97 -11.61
N GLU A 206 1.61 -7.57 -12.38
CA GLU A 206 0.19 -7.68 -12.02
C GLU A 206 0.03 -8.39 -10.66
N MET A 207 0.76 -9.48 -10.45
CA MET A 207 0.74 -10.26 -9.22
C MET A 207 1.26 -9.45 -8.02
N GLU A 208 2.37 -8.71 -8.16
CA GLU A 208 2.86 -7.83 -7.10
C GLU A 208 1.85 -6.74 -6.74
N LEU A 209 1.25 -6.08 -7.75
CA LEU A 209 0.29 -5.00 -7.51
C LEU A 209 -0.99 -5.51 -6.83
N LEU A 210 -1.51 -6.66 -7.26
CA LEU A 210 -2.69 -7.26 -6.64
C LEU A 210 -2.40 -7.75 -5.23
N LYS A 211 -1.22 -8.30 -4.97
CA LYS A 211 -0.80 -8.69 -3.62
C LYS A 211 -0.75 -7.49 -2.67
N GLU A 212 -0.14 -6.38 -3.10
CA GLU A 212 -0.14 -5.13 -2.33
C GLU A 212 -1.57 -4.63 -2.07
N LYS A 213 -2.47 -4.77 -3.04
CA LYS A 213 -3.87 -4.32 -2.92
C LYS A 213 -4.63 -5.16 -1.91
N LEU A 214 -4.49 -6.48 -1.95
CA LEU A 214 -5.07 -7.39 -0.97
C LEU A 214 -4.50 -7.11 0.43
N GLN A 215 -3.20 -6.87 0.54
CA GLN A 215 -2.56 -6.52 1.81
C GLN A 215 -3.08 -5.19 2.37
N GLU A 216 -3.29 -4.18 1.52
CA GLU A 216 -3.87 -2.91 1.96
C GLU A 216 -5.32 -3.07 2.46
N ILE A 217 -6.16 -3.79 1.71
CA ILE A 217 -7.53 -4.12 2.13
C ILE A 217 -7.51 -4.84 3.48
N TYR A 218 -6.59 -5.80 3.66
CA TYR A 218 -6.45 -6.54 4.91
C TYR A 218 -6.08 -5.62 6.09
N LEU A 219 -5.13 -4.71 5.88
CA LEU A 219 -4.73 -3.75 6.92
C LEU A 219 -5.86 -2.79 7.28
N GLN A 220 -6.58 -2.27 6.29
CA GLN A 220 -7.72 -1.39 6.53
C GLN A 220 -8.87 -2.10 7.23
N ALA A 221 -9.13 -3.37 6.88
CA ALA A 221 -10.11 -4.20 7.56
C ALA A 221 -9.68 -4.42 9.02
N LYS A 222 -8.41 -4.77 9.26
CA LYS A 222 -7.88 -5.05 10.60
C LYS A 222 -7.87 -3.83 11.53
N GLU A 223 -7.74 -2.62 10.99
CA GLU A 223 -7.77 -1.37 11.76
C GLU A 223 -9.17 -1.03 12.30
N GLN A 224 -10.24 -1.64 11.76
CA GLN A 224 -11.61 -1.28 12.08
C GLN A 224 -12.32 -2.39 12.87
N GLU A 225 -13.07 -2.00 13.91
CA GLU A 225 -13.84 -2.94 14.74
C GLU A 225 -15.02 -3.56 13.97
N VAL A 226 -15.55 -2.84 12.98
CA VAL A 226 -16.64 -3.25 12.07
C VAL A 226 -16.13 -3.03 10.64
N LEU A 227 -16.40 -3.97 9.72
CA LEU A 227 -15.94 -3.84 8.34
C LEU A 227 -16.84 -2.81 7.61
N PRO A 228 -16.30 -1.69 7.11
CA PRO A 228 -17.09 -0.79 6.29
C PRO A 228 -17.57 -1.48 5.02
N GLU A 229 -18.78 -1.15 4.60
CA GLU A 229 -19.36 -1.61 3.34
C GLU A 229 -18.44 -1.30 2.15
N GLU A 230 -17.73 -0.18 2.18
CA GLU A 230 -16.78 0.20 1.13
C GLU A 230 -15.58 -0.77 1.02
N ILE A 231 -15.06 -1.27 2.14
CA ILE A 231 -13.96 -2.25 2.14
C ILE A 231 -14.47 -3.61 1.66
N SER A 232 -15.69 -3.99 2.08
CA SER A 232 -16.35 -5.21 1.61
C SER A 232 -16.57 -5.17 0.09
N ASN A 233 -17.10 -4.06 -0.43
CA ASN A 233 -17.32 -3.86 -1.87
C ASN A 233 -15.99 -3.92 -2.65
N GLN A 234 -14.92 -3.28 -2.14
CA GLN A 234 -13.60 -3.36 -2.77
C GLN A 234 -13.06 -4.79 -2.82
N LEU A 235 -13.24 -5.56 -1.74
CA LEU A 235 -12.82 -6.97 -1.70
C LEU A 235 -13.56 -7.82 -2.73
N GLU A 236 -14.88 -7.65 -2.84
CA GLU A 236 -15.69 -8.40 -3.81
C GLU A 236 -15.33 -8.06 -5.27
N VAL A 237 -15.01 -6.79 -5.56
CA VAL A 237 -14.50 -6.41 -6.90
C VAL A 237 -13.19 -7.13 -7.23
N VAL A 238 -12.25 -7.21 -6.28
CA VAL A 238 -10.98 -7.93 -6.49
C VAL A 238 -11.21 -9.43 -6.66
N LYS A 239 -12.11 -10.04 -5.88
CA LYS A 239 -12.46 -11.47 -6.02
C LYS A 239 -13.05 -11.78 -7.39
N GLU A 240 -13.98 -10.96 -7.86
CA GLU A 240 -14.61 -11.14 -9.17
C GLU A 240 -13.59 -10.94 -10.30
N PHE A 241 -12.64 -10.02 -10.15
CA PHE A 241 -11.53 -9.88 -11.08
C PHE A 241 -10.66 -11.14 -11.12
N LEU A 242 -10.24 -11.67 -9.97
CA LEU A 242 -9.41 -12.88 -9.92
C LEU A 242 -10.17 -14.12 -10.42
N ARG A 243 -11.50 -14.17 -10.26
CA ARG A 243 -12.31 -15.25 -10.83
C ARG A 243 -12.21 -15.32 -12.36
N LYS A 244 -12.05 -14.17 -13.02
CA LYS A 244 -11.95 -14.03 -14.48
C LYS A 244 -10.53 -14.18 -15.04
N ASN A 245 -9.53 -14.26 -14.18
CA ASN A 245 -8.11 -14.28 -14.56
C ASN A 245 -7.41 -15.39 -13.79
N GLU A 246 -7.42 -16.60 -14.33
CA GLU A 246 -6.96 -17.79 -13.61
C GLU A 246 -5.45 -17.76 -13.36
N ASP A 247 -4.71 -17.14 -14.28
CA ASP A 247 -3.27 -16.93 -14.21
C ASP A 247 -2.86 -16.18 -12.93
N LEU A 248 -3.64 -15.17 -12.53
CA LEU A 248 -3.39 -14.37 -11.32
C LEU A 248 -3.98 -15.02 -10.07
N ARG A 249 -5.13 -15.70 -10.19
CA ARG A 249 -5.85 -16.31 -9.05
C ARG A 249 -5.01 -17.35 -8.31
N THR A 250 -4.31 -18.19 -9.06
CA THR A 250 -3.50 -19.29 -8.50
C THR A 250 -2.41 -18.76 -7.56
N GLY A 251 -1.72 -17.68 -7.96
CA GLY A 251 -0.66 -17.05 -7.18
C GLY A 251 -1.12 -16.30 -5.92
N LEU A 252 -2.42 -15.96 -5.81
CA LEU A 252 -2.97 -15.10 -4.75
C LEU A 252 -3.95 -15.84 -3.81
N THR A 253 -4.00 -17.16 -3.89
CA THR A 253 -4.97 -17.97 -3.12
C THR A 253 -4.81 -17.81 -1.61
N GLU A 254 -3.58 -17.81 -1.10
CA GLU A 254 -3.31 -17.63 0.33
C GLU A 254 -3.74 -16.26 0.85
N ASP A 255 -3.51 -15.20 0.08
CA ASP A 255 -3.84 -13.83 0.46
C ASP A 255 -5.36 -13.63 0.50
N MET A 256 -6.11 -14.25 -0.44
CA MET A 256 -7.57 -14.29 -0.39
C MET A 256 -8.10 -15.04 0.84
N GLN A 257 -7.54 -16.22 1.16
CA GLN A 257 -7.97 -17.00 2.33
C GLN A 257 -7.77 -16.25 3.66
N LYS A 258 -6.67 -15.49 3.78
CA LYS A 258 -6.41 -14.64 4.96
C LYS A 258 -7.48 -13.55 5.11
N LEU A 259 -7.89 -12.93 4.01
CA LEU A 259 -8.95 -11.91 3.99
C LEU A 259 -10.32 -12.48 4.32
N ASP A 260 -10.69 -13.63 3.74
CA ASP A 260 -11.96 -14.29 4.03
C ASP A 260 -12.06 -14.70 5.51
N SER A 261 -10.95 -15.16 6.08
CA SER A 261 -10.87 -15.47 7.52
C SER A 261 -11.11 -14.23 8.39
N LEU A 262 -10.57 -13.07 7.99
CA LEU A 262 -10.77 -11.80 8.70
C LEU A 262 -12.23 -11.30 8.56
N HIS A 263 -12.78 -11.36 7.35
CA HIS A 263 -14.17 -10.97 7.09
C HIS A 263 -15.15 -11.83 7.92
N LEU A 264 -14.93 -13.15 7.99
CA LEU A 264 -15.74 -14.04 8.82
C LEU A 264 -15.64 -13.73 10.33
N GLN A 265 -14.47 -13.28 10.81
CA GLN A 265 -14.32 -12.82 12.19
C GLN A 265 -15.17 -11.59 12.47
N HIS A 266 -15.23 -10.63 11.54
CA HIS A 266 -16.02 -9.42 11.69
C HIS A 266 -17.53 -9.71 11.68
N GLN A 267 -18.01 -10.58 10.77
CA GLN A 267 -19.43 -11.01 10.76
C GLN A 267 -19.85 -11.70 12.06
N LYS A 268 -18.96 -12.50 12.66
CA LYS A 268 -19.22 -13.13 13.96
C LYS A 268 -19.30 -12.13 15.12
N LEU A 269 -18.57 -11.01 15.04
CA LEU A 269 -18.61 -9.95 16.04
C LEU A 269 -19.91 -9.13 15.92
N GLU A 270 -20.37 -8.82 14.71
CA GLU A 270 -21.66 -8.15 14.46
C GLU A 270 -22.85 -8.99 14.98
N SER A 271 -22.82 -10.31 14.79
CA SER A 271 -23.88 -11.22 15.26
C SER A 271 -23.99 -11.38 16.79
N LYS A 272 -23.04 -10.80 17.56
CA LYS A 272 -22.95 -10.95 19.01
C LYS A 272 -23.41 -9.74 19.83
N GLU A 273 -23.92 -8.66 19.24
CA GLU A 273 -24.59 -7.59 20.01
C GLU A 273 -25.98 -8.04 20.48
N PRO A 274 -26.23 -8.25 21.78
CA PRO A 274 -27.56 -8.59 22.28
C PRO A 274 -28.31 -7.29 22.59
N GLY A 275 -29.50 -7.13 22.01
CA GLY A 275 -30.43 -6.08 22.36
C GLY A 275 -30.72 -6.06 23.86
N ALA A 276 -30.30 -5.00 24.54
CA ALA A 276 -30.72 -4.70 25.90
C ALA A 276 -32.17 -4.16 25.87
N GLN A 277 -33.14 -5.08 25.85
CA GLN A 277 -34.51 -4.77 26.22
C GLN A 277 -34.53 -4.34 27.69
N ARG A 278 -34.97 -3.11 27.95
CA ARG A 278 -35.30 -2.61 29.29
C ARG A 278 -36.50 -3.40 29.84
N PRO A 279 -36.48 -3.86 31.10
CA PRO A 279 -37.70 -4.38 31.71
C PRO A 279 -38.62 -3.21 32.05
N GLU A 280 -39.83 -3.24 31.50
CA GLU A 280 -40.94 -2.38 31.89
C GLU A 280 -41.30 -2.65 33.36
N GLY A 281 -41.07 -1.67 34.21
CA GLY A 281 -41.61 -1.64 35.57
C GLY A 281 -43.10 -1.29 35.51
N LYS A 282 -43.93 -2.25 35.92
CA LYS A 282 -45.37 -2.06 36.17
C LYS A 282 -45.59 -1.03 37.28
N VAL A 283 -46.55 -0.13 37.07
CA VAL A 283 -47.21 0.68 38.11
C VAL A 283 -48.22 -0.18 38.84
#